data_AF-A0A6M5JH16-F1
#
_entry.id   AF-A0A6M5JH16-F1
#
_cell.length_a   1.000
_cell.length_b   1.000
_cell.length_c   1.000
_cell.angle_alpha   90.00
_cell.angle_beta   90.00
_cell.angle_gamma   90.00
#
_symmetry.space_group_name_H-M   'P 1'
#
loop_
_entity.id
_entity.type
_entity.pdbx_description
1 polymer ?
#
loop_
_entity_poly.entity_id
_entity_poly.type
_entity_poly.pdbx_seq_one_letter_code
_entity_poly.pdbx_strand_id
1 'polypeptide(L)' 'MDEDDAELITRLCTRAGMIMEDTSLLAVTMIGRDEGARTPSLITLSGAAFTIQALIAAAVALDQHVRK' A
#
# COMPACT_ATOMS: atom_id res chain seq x y z
N MET A 1 -16.69 -3.28 -18.60
CA MET A 1 -15.37 -3.06 -18.00
C MET A 1 -14.37 -3.17 -19.12
N ASP A 2 -13.65 -2.08 -19.40
CA ASP A 2 -12.54 -2.12 -20.35
C ASP A 2 -11.49 -3.10 -19.80
N GLU A 3 -10.96 -3.97 -20.64
CA GLU A 3 -10.01 -5.01 -20.24
C GLU A 3 -8.73 -4.36 -19.66
N ASP A 4 -8.36 -3.19 -20.19
CA ASP A 4 -7.25 -2.37 -19.74
C ASP A 4 -7.47 -1.80 -18.33
N ASP A 5 -8.68 -1.33 -18.02
CA ASP A 5 -9.00 -0.80 -16.68
C ASP A 5 -9.01 -1.90 -15.61
N ALA A 6 -9.51 -3.09 -15.96
CA ALA A 6 -9.48 -4.25 -15.09
C ALA A 6 -8.05 -4.70 -14.75
N GLU A 7 -7.19 -4.71 -15.78
CA GLU A 7 -5.79 -5.03 -15.62
C GLU A 7 -5.09 -3.98 -14.76
N LEU A 8 -5.37 -2.69 -14.98
CA LEU A 8 -4.80 -1.60 -14.20
C LEU A 8 -5.21 -1.67 -12.73
N ILE A 9 -6.48 -1.93 -12.43
CA ILE A 9 -6.97 -2.16 -11.06
C ILE A 9 -6.20 -3.31 -10.41
N THR A 10 -6.04 -4.43 -11.13
CA THR A 10 -5.30 -5.60 -10.64
C THR A 10 -3.84 -5.26 -10.33
N ARG A 11 -3.18 -4.50 -11.22
CA ARG A 11 -1.79 -4.05 -11.02
C ARG A 11 -1.65 -3.12 -9.82
N LEU A 12 -2.58 -2.19 -9.61
CA LEU A 12 -2.60 -1.30 -8.45
C LEU A 12 -2.75 -2.07 -7.13
N CYS A 13 -3.70 -2.99 -7.07
CA CYS A 13 -3.93 -3.85 -5.91
C CYS A 13 -2.71 -4.77 -5.64
N THR A 14 -2.11 -5.33 -6.68
CA THR A 14 -0.90 -6.15 -6.58
C THR A 14 0.25 -5.33 -5.99
N ARG A 15 0.47 -4.11 -6.48
CA ARG A 15 1.52 -3.23 -5.97
C ARG A 15 1.30 -2.85 -4.51
N ALA A 16 0.06 -2.60 -4.11
CA ALA A 16 -0.28 -2.36 -2.71
C ALA A 16 0.05 -3.58 -1.83
N GLY A 17 -0.28 -4.79 -2.29
CA GLY A 17 0.06 -6.04 -1.60
C GLY A 17 1.57 -6.23 -1.40
N MET A 18 2.38 -5.96 -2.44
CA MET A 18 3.85 -6.04 -2.33
C MET A 18 4.40 -5.06 -1.30
N ILE A 19 3.91 -3.81 -1.26
CA ILE A 19 4.36 -2.82 -0.27
C ILE A 19 3.96 -3.26 1.15
N MET A 20 2.77 -3.84 1.32
CA MET A 20 2.35 -4.41 2.60
C MET A 20 3.27 -5.55 3.03
N GLU A 21 3.61 -6.46 2.11
CA GLU A 21 4.53 -7.57 2.39
C GLU A 21 5.91 -7.05 2.82
N ASP A 22 6.50 -6.14 2.04
CA ASP A 22 7.82 -5.55 2.30
C ASP A 22 7.88 -4.85 3.68
N THR A 23 6.80 -4.22 4.09
CA THR A 23 6.74 -3.45 5.34
C THR A 23 6.17 -4.22 6.54
N SER A 24 5.53 -5.37 6.32
CA SER A 24 4.92 -6.18 7.38
C SER A 24 5.95 -6.63 8.42
N LEU A 25 7.14 -7.04 7.99
CA LEU A 25 8.23 -7.47 8.88
C LEU A 25 8.66 -6.33 9.81
N LEU A 26 8.72 -5.10 9.28
CA LEU A 26 9.04 -3.92 10.06
C LEU A 26 7.97 -3.67 11.14
N ALA A 27 6.69 -3.85 10.82
CA ALA A 27 5.60 -3.67 11.78
C ALA A 27 5.63 -4.72 12.90
N VAL A 28 5.78 -6.00 12.57
CA VAL A 28 5.70 -7.10 13.56
C VAL A 28 6.96 -7.21 14.44
N THR A 29 8.08 -6.66 13.99
CA THR A 29 9.35 -6.62 14.75
C THR A 29 9.54 -5.33 15.56
N MET A 30 8.48 -4.55 15.78
CA MET A 30 8.55 -3.33 16.60
C MET A 30 8.79 -3.57 18.08
N ILE A 31 8.38 -4.73 18.58
CA ILE A 31 8.67 -5.15 19.94
C ILE A 31 10.17 -5.42 20.04
N GLY A 32 10.86 -4.70 20.93
CA GLY A 32 12.30 -4.87 21.17
C GLY A 32 13.22 -3.93 20.39
N ARG A 33 12.69 -3.01 19.57
CA ARG A 33 13.53 -1.94 19.01
C ARG A 33 13.78 -0.82 20.01
N ASP A 34 15.05 -0.43 20.10
CA ASP A 34 15.49 0.76 20.84
C ASP A 34 14.83 2.03 20.29
N GLU A 35 14.71 3.03 21.15
CA GLU A 35 13.97 4.26 20.87
C GLU A 35 14.49 5.00 19.61
N GLY A 36 15.81 4.99 19.39
CA GLY A 36 16.45 5.55 18.19
C GLY A 36 16.14 4.81 16.89
N ALA A 37 15.86 3.50 16.95
CA ALA A 37 15.48 2.70 15.80
C ALA A 37 13.95 2.71 15.54
N ARG A 38 13.15 3.08 16.55
CA ARG A 38 11.69 3.13 16.46
C ARG A 38 11.20 4.27 15.56
N THR A 39 11.72 5.48 15.74
CA THR A 39 11.29 6.65 14.96
C THR A 39 11.48 6.47 13.44
N PRO A 40 12.65 6.03 12.93
CA PRO A 40 12.81 5.74 11.51
C PRO A 40 11.85 4.66 11.01
N SER A 41 11.61 3.62 11.82
CA SER A 41 10.68 2.54 11.48
C SER A 41 9.24 3.05 11.32
N LEU A 42 8.80 3.92 12.23
CA LEU A 42 7.47 4.54 12.16
C LEU A 42 7.34 5.46 10.93
N ILE A 43 8.38 6.20 10.57
CA ILE A 43 8.39 7.02 9.35
C ILE A 43 8.25 6.13 8.11
N THR A 44 9.00 5.04 8.03
CA THR A 44 8.89 4.08 6.91
C THR A 44 7.50 3.46 6.83
N LEU A 45 6.94 3.00 7.96
CA LEU A 45 5.59 2.44 8.01
C LEU A 45 4.53 3.46 7.59
N SER A 46 4.65 4.71 8.06
CA SER A 46 3.75 5.81 7.68
C SER A 46 3.79 6.09 6.17
N GLY A 47 5.00 6.16 5.59
CA GLY A 47 5.17 6.34 4.15
C GLY A 47 4.56 5.20 3.33
N ALA A 48 4.77 3.95 3.75
CA ALA A 48 4.18 2.79 3.08
C ALA A 48 2.66 2.79 3.17
N ALA A 49 2.09 3.07 4.35
CA ALA A 49 0.64 3.18 4.54
C ALA A 49 0.03 4.26 3.64
N PHE A 50 0.69 5.43 3.54
CA PHE A 50 0.27 6.50 2.64
C PHE A 50 0.28 6.05 1.16
N THR A 51 1.34 5.38 0.72
CA THR A 51 1.41 4.86 -0.67
C THR A 51 0.33 3.81 -0.94
N ILE A 52 0.10 2.88 -0.01
CA ILE A 52 -0.96 1.87 -0.14
C ILE A 52 -2.33 2.55 -0.26
N GLN A 53 -2.63 3.51 0.63
CA GLN A 53 -3.88 4.28 0.58
C GLN A 53 -4.09 4.94 -0.79
N ALA A 54 -3.04 5.56 -1.36
CA ALA A 54 -3.10 6.22 -2.66
C ALA A 54 -3.36 5.23 -3.81
N LEU A 55 -2.72 4.06 -3.80
CA LEU A 55 -2.94 3.01 -4.81
C LEU A 55 -4.37 2.47 -4.77
N ILE A 56 -4.89 2.20 -3.57
CA ILE A 56 -6.27 1.73 -3.39
C ILE A 56 -7.27 2.82 -3.79
N ALA A 57 -7.03 4.08 -3.44
CA ALA A 57 -7.88 5.19 -3.87
C ALA A 57 -7.93 5.34 -5.40
N ALA A 58 -6.79 5.17 -6.09
CA ALA A 58 -6.73 5.18 -7.54
C ALA A 58 -7.52 4.01 -8.15
N ALA A 59 -7.39 2.80 -7.59
CA ALA A 59 -8.16 1.63 -8.05
C ALA A 59 -9.67 1.83 -7.88
N VAL A 60 -10.10 2.41 -6.76
CA VAL A 60 -11.52 2.76 -6.53
C VAL A 60 -12.01 3.79 -7.53
N ALA A 61 -11.22 4.84 -7.80
CA ALA A 61 -11.60 5.87 -8.77
C ALA A 61 -11.76 5.30 -10.19
N LEU A 62 -10.87 4.38 -10.60
CA LEU A 62 -10.96 3.66 -11.88
C LEU A 62 -12.20 2.77 -11.94
N ASP A 63 -12.44 1.94 -10.94
CA ASP A 63 -13.63 1.08 -10.89
C ASP A 63 -14.94 1.89 -10.95
N GLN A 64 -14.98 3.06 -10.30
CA GLN A 64 -16.12 3.98 -10.38
C GLN A 64 -16.29 4.61 -11.77
N HIS A 65 -15.19 4.86 -12.50
CA HIS A 65 -15.25 5.40 -13.85
C HIS A 65 -15.80 4.35 -14.83
N VAL A 66 -15.39 3.10 -14.68
CA VAL A 66 -15.79 1.96 -15.52
C VAL A 66 -17.27 1.59 -15.40
N ARG A 67 -17.88 1.86 -14.23
CA ARG A 67 -19.30 1.54 -13.96
C ARG A 67 -20.29 2.58 -14.50
N LYS A 68 -19.81 3.73 -14.99
CA LYS A 68 -20.64 4.78 -15.60
C LYS A 68 -20.79 4.54 -17.10
#